data_AF-A0A3D2GQ56-F1
#
_entry.id   AF-A0A3D2GQ56-F1
#
_cell.length_a   1.000
_cell.length_b   1.000
_cell.length_c   1.000
_cell.angle_alpha   90.00
_cell.angle_beta   90.00
_cell.angle_gamma   90.00
#
_symmetry.space_group_name_H-M   'P 1'
#
loop_
_entity.id
_entity.type
_entity.pdbx_description
1 polymer ?
#
loop_
_entity_poly.entity_id
_entity_poly.type
_entity_poly.pdbx_seq_one_letter_code
_entity_poly.pdbx_strand_id
1 'polypeptide(L)' 'FRVSFLNKCDELERATVAEFYQRCFGTELPETGVVTARA' A
#
# COMPACT_ATOMS: atom_id res chain seq x y z
N PHE A 1 -15.44 10.09 -13.23
CA PHE A 1 -14.08 9.52 -13.42
C PHE A 1 -13.79 8.66 -12.19
N ARG A 2 -13.37 7.40 -12.34
CA ARG A 2 -13.05 6.52 -11.19
C ARG A 2 -11.54 6.30 -11.17
N VAL A 3 -10.89 6.76 -10.11
CA VAL A 3 -9.45 6.55 -9.89
C VAL A 3 -9.30 5.31 -9.03
N SER A 4 -8.45 4.40 -9.47
CA SER A 4 -8.06 3.20 -8.71
C SER A 4 -6.55 3.12 -8.65
N PHE A 5 -6.04 2.67 -7.52
CA PHE A 5 -4.63 2.34 -7.37
C PHE A 5 -4.36 0.98 -8.02
N LEU A 6 -3.35 0.91 -8.89
CA LEU A 6 -2.87 -0.34 -9.47
C LEU A 6 -1.54 -0.70 -8.81
N ASN A 7 -1.56 -1.73 -7.96
CA ASN A 7 -0.34 -2.29 -7.41
C ASN A 7 0.34 -3.17 -8.47
N LYS A 8 1.57 -2.79 -8.87
CA LYS A 8 2.45 -3.56 -9.77
C LYS A 8 3.66 -4.15 -9.05
N CYS A 9 3.76 -3.96 -7.74
CA CYS A 9 4.89 -4.42 -6.96
C CYS A 9 4.94 -5.93 -6.93
N ASP A 10 6.12 -6.49 -7.16
CA ASP A 10 6.38 -7.88 -6.88
C ASP A 10 6.55 -8.12 -5.36
N GLU A 11 6.67 -9.39 -4.96
CA GLU A 11 6.74 -9.76 -3.53
C GLU A 11 8.00 -9.18 -2.86
N LEU A 12 9.08 -9.00 -3.61
CA LEU A 12 10.37 -8.53 -3.09
C LEU A 12 10.32 -7.03 -2.79
N GLU A 13 9.54 -6.28 -3.57
CA GLU A 13 9.35 -4.83 -3.40
C GLU A 13 8.39 -4.47 -2.25
N ARG A 14 7.59 -5.42 -1.73
CA ARG A 14 6.58 -5.14 -0.67
C ARG A 14 7.18 -4.51 0.58
N ALA A 15 8.34 -4.97 1.02
CA ALA A 15 9.01 -4.44 2.20
C ALA A 15 9.45 -2.98 1.99
N THR A 16 10.00 -2.67 0.82
CA THR A 16 10.43 -1.32 0.45
C THR A 16 9.24 -0.36 0.36
N VAL A 17 8.13 -0.80 -0.23
CA VAL A 17 6.89 0.00 -0.28
C VAL A 17 6.35 0.27 1.12
N ALA A 18 6.34 -0.73 2.00
CA ALA A 18 5.91 -0.56 3.39
C ALA A 18 6.78 0.44 4.15
N GLU A 19 8.10 0.38 3.98
CA GLU A 19 9.04 1.33 4.59
C GLU A 19 8.74 2.76 4.12
N PHE A 20 8.59 2.98 2.81
CA PHE A 20 8.28 4.30 2.27
C PHE A 20 6.91 4.80 2.74
N TYR A 21 5.91 3.93 2.80
CA TYR A 21 4.59 4.29 3.31
C TYR A 21 4.66 4.75 4.77
N GLN A 22 5.36 3.99 5.62
CA GLN A 22 5.55 4.35 7.02
C GLN A 22 6.34 5.66 7.19
N ARG A 23 7.42 5.87 6.41
CA ARG A 23 8.22 7.10 6.47
C ARG A 23 7.44 8.34 6.04
N CYS A 24 6.58 8.21 5.03
CA CYS A 24 5.82 9.32 4.49
C CYS A 24 4.57 9.65 5.32
N PHE A 25 3.90 8.64 5.89
CA PHE A 25 2.59 8.81 6.51
C PHE A 25 2.56 8.47 8.01
N GLY A 26 3.65 7.94 8.58
CA GLY A 26 3.74 7.57 10.00
C GLY A 26 2.83 6.41 10.41
N THR A 27 2.36 5.62 9.45
CA THR A 27 1.42 4.50 9.67
C THR A 27 1.89 3.25 8.94
N GLU A 28 1.56 2.07 9.47
CA GLU A 28 1.89 0.79 8.85
C GLU A 28 0.85 0.41 7.78
N LEU A 29 1.29 -0.30 6.74
CA LEU A 29 0.38 -0.95 5.81
C LEU A 29 -0.19 -2.22 6.43
N PRO A 30 -1.49 -2.52 6.22
CA PRO A 30 -2.02 -3.81 6.62
C PRO A 30 -1.34 -4.94 5.84
N GLU A 31 -1.11 -6.07 6.51
CA GLU A 31 -0.35 -7.21 5.93
C GLU A 31 -0.96 -7.74 4.62
N THR A 32 -2.26 -7.60 4.47
CA THR A 32 -2.95 -7.75 3.19
C THR A 32 -3.01 -6.38 2.52
N GLY A 33 -2.26 -6.17 1.44
CA GLY A 33 -2.15 -4.89 0.71
C GLY A 33 -3.44 -4.36 0.05
N VAL A 34 -4.61 -4.74 0.58
CA VAL A 34 -5.93 -4.27 0.19
C VAL A 34 -6.60 -3.70 1.45
N VAL A 35 -6.53 -2.38 1.61
CA VAL A 35 -7.53 -1.69 2.43
C VAL A 35 -8.80 -1.66 1.59
N THR A 36 -9.76 -2.53 1.86
CA THR A 36 -11.11 -2.35 1.32
C THR A 36 -11.62 -1.03 1.89
N ALA A 37 -11.66 0.01 1.04
CA ALA A 37 -12.34 1.24 1.39
C ALA A 37 -13.79 0.87 1.72
N ARG A 38 -14.15 0.91 3.00
CA ARG A 38 -15.56 0.90 3.40
C ARG A 38 -16.13 2.25 2.96
N ALA A 39 -17.25 2.16 2.25
CA ALA A 39 -18.06 3.30 1.86
C ALA A 39 -18.59 4.05 3.09
#